data_AF-A0A2M8A7K7-F1
#
_entry.id   AF-A0A2M8A7K7-F1
#
_cell.length_a   1.000
_cell.length_b   1.000
_cell.length_c   1.000
_cell.angle_alpha   90.00
_cell.angle_beta   90.00
_cell.angle_gamma   90.00
#
_symmetry.space_group_name_H-M   'P 1'
#
loop_
_entity.id
_entity.type
_entity.pdbx_description
1 polymer ?
#
loop_
_entity_poly.entity_id
_entity_poly.type
_entity_poly.pdbx_seq_one_letter_code
_entity_poly.pdbx_strand_id
1 'polypeptide(L)'
;MKKLNKPEDWSSVDVLIENQIRQIDLISPSPDFTAKVFDKIVTAKQVNVYQPIISKKGWFMLAFFVGILVLYSFNLGSTENSPWFAAANNYFSSITLPDISFFHNKALVNSIAIGCVMLLFQFFIISKKYQVKE
;
A
#
# COMPACT_ATOMS: atom_id res chain seq x y z
N MET A 1 -41.51 30.07 -53.91
CA MET A 1 -40.91 29.57 -52.64
C MET A 1 -40.77 28.06 -52.72
N LYS A 2 -39.57 27.54 -53.02
CA LYS A 2 -39.33 26.08 -53.14
C LYS A 2 -38.81 25.58 -51.80
N LYS A 3 -39.64 24.83 -51.08
CA LYS A 3 -39.27 24.17 -49.81
C LYS A 3 -38.24 23.07 -50.11
N LEU A 4 -37.02 23.24 -49.62
CA LEU A 4 -36.03 22.16 -49.55
C LEU A 4 -36.32 21.35 -48.29
N ASN A 5 -37.12 20.31 -48.46
CA ASN A 5 -37.27 19.22 -47.51
C ASN A 5 -36.52 18.02 -48.11
N LYS A 6 -35.31 17.72 -47.63
CA LYS A 6 -34.66 16.43 -47.87
C LYS A 6 -34.05 15.94 -46.56
N PRO A 7 -34.29 14.66 -46.19
CA PRO A 7 -33.70 14.05 -45.00
C PRO A 7 -32.18 14.11 -45.11
N GLU A 8 -31.53 14.39 -43.99
CA GLU A 8 -30.10 14.65 -43.85
C GLU A 8 -29.27 13.64 -44.66
N ASP A 9 -28.68 14.14 -45.75
CA ASP A 9 -27.96 13.33 -46.73
C ASP A 9 -26.52 13.12 -46.26
N TRP A 10 -26.35 12.17 -45.33
CA TRP A 10 -25.04 11.77 -44.78
C TRP A 10 -24.05 11.35 -45.86
N SER A 11 -24.54 10.84 -47.00
CA SER A 11 -23.70 10.44 -48.12
C SER A 11 -22.94 11.62 -48.75
N SER A 12 -23.56 12.80 -48.76
CA SER A 12 -22.91 14.02 -49.25
C SER A 12 -21.78 14.48 -48.33
N VAL A 13 -21.95 14.31 -47.01
CA VAL A 13 -20.93 14.63 -46.01
C VAL A 13 -19.78 13.65 -46.09
N ASP A 14 -20.05 12.36 -46.22
CA ASP A 14 -19.02 11.32 -46.39
C ASP A 14 -18.19 11.55 -47.65
N VAL A 15 -18.82 11.92 -48.78
CA VAL A 15 -18.12 12.26 -50.02
C VAL A 15 -17.26 13.52 -49.88
N LEU A 16 -17.72 14.51 -49.11
CA LEU A 16 -16.92 15.71 -48.82
C LEU A 16 -15.72 15.39 -47.92
N ILE A 17 -15.91 14.55 -46.90
CA ILE A 17 -14.85 14.09 -45.99
C ILE A 17 -13.83 13.25 -46.76
N GLU A 18 -14.26 12.28 -47.58
CA GLU A 18 -13.38 11.43 -48.37
C GLU A 18 -12.56 12.26 -49.38
N ASN A 19 -13.19 13.24 -50.03
CA ASN A 19 -12.50 14.15 -50.95
C ASN A 19 -11.50 15.05 -50.23
N GLN A 20 -11.82 15.54 -49.03
CA GLN A 20 -10.87 16.31 -48.23
C GLN A 20 -9.71 15.45 -47.74
N ILE A 21 -9.96 14.23 -47.26
CA ILE A 21 -8.92 13.29 -46.82
C ILE A 21 -8.01 12.88 -47.98
N ARG A 22 -8.55 12.71 -49.19
CA ARG A 22 -7.75 12.42 -50.40
C ARG A 22 -6.93 13.62 -50.89
N GLN A 23 -7.39 14.84 -50.65
CA GLN A 23 -6.69 16.08 -51.04
C GLN A 23 -5.67 16.54 -49.99
N ILE A 24 -5.79 16.08 -48.76
CA ILE A 24 -4.73 16.20 -47.77
C ILE A 24 -3.64 15.23 -48.22
N ASP A 25 -2.56 15.77 -48.79
CA ASP A 25 -1.33 15.00 -49.03
C ASP A 25 -1.06 14.16 -47.78
N LEU A 26 -0.81 12.87 -47.97
CA LEU A 26 -0.52 11.93 -46.87
C LEU A 26 0.55 12.54 -45.98
N ILE A 27 0.13 13.24 -44.91
CA ILE A 27 1.01 13.82 -43.92
C ILE A 27 1.58 12.62 -43.20
N SER A 28 2.65 12.07 -43.76
CA SER A 28 3.46 11.07 -43.08
C SER A 28 3.76 11.69 -41.73
N PRO A 29 3.38 11.03 -40.62
CA PRO A 29 3.73 11.55 -39.30
C PRO A 29 5.23 11.81 -39.30
N SER A 30 5.66 12.92 -38.69
CA SER A 30 7.09 13.25 -38.65
C SER A 30 7.86 11.99 -38.24
N PRO A 31 8.98 11.64 -38.89
CA PRO A 31 9.73 10.41 -38.58
C PRO A 31 10.02 10.24 -37.08
N ASP A 32 10.18 11.38 -36.39
CA ASP A 32 10.48 11.46 -34.96
C ASP A 32 9.24 11.54 -34.06
N PHE A 33 8.02 11.32 -34.57
CA PHE A 33 6.79 11.40 -33.79
C PHE A 33 6.86 10.44 -32.60
N THR A 34 7.17 9.18 -32.88
CA THR A 34 7.32 8.15 -31.84
C THR A 34 8.43 8.52 -30.86
N ALA A 35 9.57 9.03 -31.33
CA ALA A 35 10.67 9.45 -30.47
C ALA A 35 10.26 10.59 -29.53
N LYS A 36 9.60 11.64 -30.05
CA LYS A 36 9.13 12.80 -29.26
C LYS A 36 8.03 12.44 -28.27
N VAL A 37 7.14 11.52 -28.63
CA VAL A 37 6.09 11.00 -27.74
C VAL A 37 6.73 10.17 -26.62
N PHE A 38 7.68 9.28 -26.97
CA PHE A 38 8.36 8.45 -25.99
C PHE A 38 9.23 9.28 -25.03
N ASP A 39 9.89 10.32 -25.53
CA ASP A 39 10.70 11.25 -24.73
C ASP A 39 9.84 12.03 -23.71
N LYS A 40 8.65 12.48 -24.12
CA LYS A 40 7.67 13.08 -23.20
C LYS A 40 7.13 12.07 -22.18
N ILE A 41 6.91 10.82 -22.57
CA ILE A 41 6.44 9.76 -21.65
C ILE A 41 7.54 9.37 -20.64
N VAL A 42 8.80 9.32 -21.07
CA VAL A 42 9.95 9.04 -20.19
C VAL A 42 10.14 10.18 -19.19
N THR A 43 10.00 11.44 -19.63
CA THR A 43 10.10 12.61 -18.74
C THR A 43 8.89 12.72 -17.79
N ALA A 44 7.71 12.28 -18.22
CA ALA A 44 6.48 12.24 -17.41
C ALA A 44 6.38 11.01 -16.49
N LYS A 45 7.15 9.95 -16.76
CA LYS A 45 7.49 8.93 -15.75
C LYS A 45 8.41 9.61 -14.73
N GLN A 46 7.82 10.44 -13.86
CA GLN A 46 8.36 10.53 -12.50
C GLN A 46 8.47 9.09 -12.04
N VAL A 47 9.71 8.63 -11.90
CA VAL A 47 10.06 7.32 -11.36
C VAL A 47 9.16 7.14 -10.16
N ASN A 48 8.23 6.20 -10.23
CA ASN A 48 7.34 5.90 -9.13
C ASN A 48 8.22 5.24 -8.07
N VAL A 49 8.98 6.06 -7.34
CA VAL A 49 9.92 5.62 -6.32
C VAL A 49 9.05 4.94 -5.28
N TYR A 50 9.20 3.62 -5.20
CA TYR A 50 8.41 2.81 -4.28
C TYR A 50 8.76 3.26 -2.86
N GLN A 51 7.87 4.04 -2.25
CA GLN A 51 8.07 4.43 -0.87
C GLN A 51 7.79 3.21 0.03
N PRO A 52 8.66 2.96 1.03
CA PRO A 52 8.41 1.90 1.99
C PRO A 52 7.09 2.15 2.71
N ILE A 53 6.25 1.11 2.81
CA ILE A 53 4.91 1.16 3.45
C ILE A 53 4.98 1.73 4.87
N ILE A 54 6.08 1.44 5.58
CA ILE A 54 6.37 1.97 6.93
C ILE A 54 7.79 2.54 6.90
N SER A 55 7.94 3.80 7.32
CA SER A 55 9.26 4.43 7.47
C SER A 55 10.11 3.70 8.52
N LYS A 56 11.45 3.81 8.43
CA LYS A 56 12.36 3.22 9.45
C LYS A 56 12.01 3.65 10.88
N LYS A 57 11.54 4.88 11.06
CA LYS A 57 11.08 5.42 12.36
C LYS A 57 9.77 4.77 12.81
N GLY A 58 8.85 4.49 11.89
CA GLY A 58 7.59 3.80 12.17
C GLY A 58 7.81 2.39 12.71
N TRP A 59 8.80 1.66 12.20
CA TRP A 59 9.19 0.36 12.74
C TRP A 59 9.66 0.42 14.19
N PHE A 60 10.45 1.45 14.54
CA PHE A 60 10.92 1.62 15.92
C PHE A 60 9.77 1.94 16.88
N MET A 61 8.86 2.83 16.48
CA MET A 61 7.68 3.18 17.27
C MET A 61 6.75 1.98 17.49
N LEU A 62 6.56 1.18 16.44
CA LEU A 62 5.72 -0.02 16.48
C LEU A 62 6.33 -1.11 17.39
N ALA A 63 7.64 -1.35 17.27
CA ALA A 63 8.36 -2.28 18.14
C ALA A 63 8.32 -1.83 19.60
N PHE A 64 8.45 -0.53 19.86
CA PHE A 64 8.36 0.03 21.21
C PHE A 64 6.99 -0.21 21.84
N PHE A 65 5.91 0.04 21.08
CA PHE A 65 4.54 -0.13 21.59
C PHE A 65 4.22 -1.59 21.92
N VAL A 66 4.63 -2.51 21.05
CA VAL A 66 4.45 -3.95 21.29
C VAL A 66 5.36 -4.44 22.42
N GLY A 67 6.57 -3.89 22.54
CA GLY A 67 7.47 -4.20 23.65
C GLY A 67 6.85 -3.87 25.01
N ILE A 68 6.24 -2.69 25.14
CA ILE A 68 5.52 -2.29 26.37
C ILE A 68 4.37 -3.25 26.66
N LEU A 69 3.57 -3.60 25.64
CA LEU A 69 2.44 -4.50 25.80
C LEU A 69 2.88 -5.88 26.29
N VAL A 70 3.96 -6.41 25.74
CA VAL A 70 4.53 -7.71 26.12
C VAL A 70 5.08 -7.67 27.55
N LEU A 71 5.81 -6.62 27.93
CA LEU A 71 6.30 -6.45 29.30
C LEU A 71 5.16 -6.35 30.31
N TYR A 72 4.07 -5.67 29.93
CA TYR A 72 2.86 -5.60 30.73
C TYR A 72 2.22 -6.98 30.93
N SER A 73 2.19 -7.82 29.89
CA SER A 73 1.68 -9.20 30.00
C SER A 73 2.48 -10.06 30.98
N PHE A 74 3.79 -9.86 31.12
CA PHE A 74 4.61 -10.60 32.09
C PHE A 74 4.44 -10.10 33.53
N ASN A 75 4.19 -8.81 33.72
CA ASN A 75 3.88 -8.23 35.03
C ASN A 75 2.58 -8.78 35.62
N LEU A 76 1.62 -9.06 34.74
CA LEU A 76 0.35 -9.69 35.09
C LEU A 76 0.55 -11.19 35.33
N GLY A 77 1.22 -11.55 36.44
CA GLY A 77 1.65 -12.91 36.76
C GLY A 77 0.62 -13.99 36.38
N SER A 78 1.06 -15.00 35.64
CA SER A 78 0.24 -16.02 34.98
C SER A 78 -0.64 -16.81 35.95
N THR A 79 -1.95 -16.89 35.68
CA THR A 79 -2.89 -17.80 36.38
C THR A 79 -2.66 -19.27 36.01
N GLU A 80 -1.97 -19.54 34.89
CA GLU A 80 -1.66 -20.90 34.42
C GLU A 80 -0.15 -21.06 34.20
N ASN A 81 0.43 -22.06 34.87
CA ASN A 81 1.85 -22.39 34.82
C ASN A 81 2.20 -23.09 33.50
N SER A 82 2.25 -22.35 32.39
CA SER A 82 2.84 -22.87 31.16
C SER A 82 4.38 -22.86 31.27
N PRO A 83 5.07 -23.99 31.04
CA PRO A 83 6.54 -24.07 31.17
C PRO A 83 7.29 -23.06 30.29
N TRP A 84 6.73 -22.74 29.11
CA TRP A 84 7.32 -21.77 28.18
C TRP A 84 7.27 -20.33 28.70
N PHE A 85 6.21 -19.97 29.42
CA PHE A 85 6.06 -18.64 30.02
C PHE A 85 6.78 -18.51 31.36
N ALA A 86 6.95 -19.60 32.11
CA ALA A 86 7.62 -19.60 33.41
C ALA A 86 9.07 -19.11 33.32
N ALA A 87 9.81 -19.55 32.29
CA ALA A 87 11.18 -19.11 32.07
C ALA A 87 11.26 -17.59 31.82
N ALA A 88 10.41 -17.05 30.95
CA ALA A 88 10.38 -15.63 30.64
C ALA A 88 9.90 -14.78 31.82
N ASN A 89 8.89 -15.26 32.56
CA ASN A 89 8.35 -14.58 33.74
C ASN A 89 9.43 -14.34 34.81
N ASN A 90 10.34 -15.30 35.01
CA ASN A 90 11.44 -15.17 35.98
C ASN A 90 12.43 -14.05 35.64
N TYR A 91 12.60 -13.69 34.36
CA TYR A 91 13.48 -12.60 33.94
C TYR A 91 12.82 -11.23 34.03
N PHE A 92 11.49 -11.16 33.83
CA PHE A 92 10.75 -9.90 33.75
C PHE A 92 9.97 -9.56 35.02
N SER A 93 9.89 -10.47 36.00
CA SER A 93 9.19 -10.27 37.28
C SER A 93 9.77 -9.17 38.17
N SER A 94 11.02 -8.76 37.94
CA SER A 94 11.67 -7.69 38.69
C SER A 94 11.26 -6.28 38.23
N ILE A 95 10.59 -6.16 37.09
CA ILE A 95 10.13 -4.89 36.55
C ILE A 95 8.71 -4.69 37.07
N THR A 96 8.47 -3.68 37.89
CA THR A 96 7.13 -3.32 38.36
C THR A 96 6.53 -2.25 37.45
N LEU A 97 5.42 -2.56 36.80
CA LEU A 97 4.67 -1.62 35.97
C LEU A 97 3.44 -1.07 36.74
N PRO A 98 2.99 0.16 36.43
CA PRO A 98 1.76 0.70 37.00
C PRO A 98 0.55 -0.16 36.62
N ASP A 99 -0.30 -0.44 37.60
CA ASP A 99 -1.53 -1.21 37.38
C ASP A 99 -2.54 -0.38 36.57
N ILE A 100 -2.95 -0.90 35.42
CA ILE A 100 -3.97 -0.32 34.55
C ILE A 100 -5.23 -1.16 34.67
N SER A 101 -6.19 -0.62 35.42
CA SER A 101 -7.43 -1.28 35.85
C SER A 101 -8.31 -1.86 34.74
N PHE A 102 -8.13 -1.41 33.48
CA PHE A 102 -8.84 -1.92 32.31
C PHE A 102 -8.46 -3.36 31.94
N PHE A 103 -7.29 -3.84 32.35
CA PHE A 103 -6.72 -5.11 31.92
C PHE A 103 -6.75 -6.17 33.03
N HIS A 104 -7.89 -6.35 33.68
CA HIS A 104 -8.03 -7.28 34.81
C HIS A 104 -7.99 -8.77 34.39
N ASN A 105 -8.41 -9.07 33.15
CA ASN A 105 -8.40 -10.44 32.64
C ASN A 105 -7.06 -10.78 31.97
N LYS A 106 -6.25 -11.57 32.68
CA LYS A 106 -4.89 -11.94 32.28
C LYS A 106 -4.82 -12.75 30.99
N ALA A 107 -5.75 -13.68 30.78
CA ALA A 107 -5.79 -14.51 29.58
C ALA A 107 -6.05 -13.67 28.32
N LEU A 108 -6.93 -12.67 28.44
CA LEU A 108 -7.21 -11.73 27.34
C LEU A 108 -5.97 -10.87 27.01
N VAL A 109 -5.31 -10.31 28.02
CA VAL A 109 -4.11 -9.47 27.83
C VAL A 109 -3.00 -10.25 27.15
N ASN A 110 -2.72 -11.47 27.61
CA ASN A 110 -1.70 -12.32 27.02
C ASN A 110 -2.05 -12.71 25.57
N SER A 111 -3.32 -13.04 25.30
CA SER A 111 -3.78 -13.38 23.96
C SER A 111 -3.65 -12.21 22.99
N ILE A 112 -3.97 -10.99 23.43
CA ILE A 112 -3.80 -9.77 22.64
C ILE A 112 -2.32 -9.50 22.38
N ALA A 113 -1.46 -9.63 23.39
CA ALA A 113 -0.02 -9.41 23.23
C ALA A 113 0.61 -10.38 22.22
N ILE A 114 0.30 -11.67 22.33
CA ILE A 114 0.74 -12.69 21.37
C ILE A 114 0.20 -12.37 19.96
N GLY A 115 -1.07 -12.00 19.84
CA GLY A 115 -1.68 -11.61 18.57
C GLY A 115 -0.97 -10.41 17.92
N CYS A 116 -0.64 -9.38 18.71
CA CYS A 116 0.12 -8.22 18.24
C CYS A 116 1.50 -8.62 17.71
N VAL A 117 2.23 -9.47 18.43
CA VAL A 117 3.55 -9.97 17.99
C VAL A 117 3.44 -10.76 16.68
N MET A 118 2.41 -11.61 16.55
CA MET A 118 2.17 -12.36 15.31
C MET A 118 1.87 -11.44 14.13
N LEU A 119 1.05 -10.41 14.32
CA LEU A 119 0.75 -9.42 13.28
C LEU A 119 2.01 -8.63 12.88
N LEU A 120 2.86 -8.22 13.82
CA LEU A 120 4.13 -7.57 13.51
C LEU A 120 5.02 -8.44 12.63
N PHE A 121 5.10 -9.73 12.95
CA PHE A 121 5.89 -10.67 12.17
C PHE A 121 5.34 -10.81 10.73
N GLN A 122 4.02 -10.85 10.57
CA GLN A 122 3.39 -10.87 9.24
C GLN A 122 3.69 -9.60 8.45
N PHE A 123 3.54 -8.42 9.06
CA PHE A 123 3.91 -7.15 8.44
C PHE A 123 5.39 -7.10 8.07
N PHE A 124 6.26 -7.70 8.89
CA PHE A 124 7.68 -7.78 8.62
C PHE A 124 7.97 -8.62 7.37
N ILE A 125 7.38 -9.81 7.25
CA ILE A 125 7.53 -10.67 6.05
C ILE A 125 7.05 -9.94 4.80
N ILE A 126 5.88 -9.31 4.86
CA ILE A 126 5.31 -8.58 3.73
C ILE A 126 6.25 -7.43 3.35
N SER A 127 6.69 -6.63 4.34
CA SER A 127 7.60 -5.52 4.09
C SER A 127 8.90 -5.98 3.41
N LYS A 128 9.48 -7.11 3.83
CA LYS A 128 10.68 -7.67 3.21
C LYS A 128 10.43 -8.09 1.76
N LYS A 129 9.31 -8.75 1.47
CA LYS A 129 8.98 -9.18 0.10
C LYS A 129 8.80 -7.99 -0.86
N TYR A 130 8.26 -6.88 -0.37
CA TYR A 130 8.11 -5.66 -1.17
C TYR A 130 9.42 -4.89 -1.36
N GLN A 131 10.35 -4.96 -0.39
CA GLN A 131 11.67 -4.33 -0.50
C GLN A 131 12.67 -5.14 -1.37
N VAL A 132 12.46 -6.46 -1.54
CA VAL A 132 13.37 -7.37 -2.29
C VAL A 132 13.08 -7.39 -3.80
N LYS A 133 12.08 -6.65 -4.29
CA LYS A 133 11.72 -6.60 -5.72
C LYS A 133 12.54 -5.59 -6.55
N GLU A 134 13.65 -5.09 -6.01
CA GLU A 134 14.65 -4.30 -6.73
C GLU A 134 15.74 -5.19 -7.35
#